data_AF-Q5V2N5-F1
#
_entry.id   AF-Q5V2N5-F1
#
_cell.length_a   1.000
_cell.length_b   1.000
_cell.length_c   1.000
_cell.angle_alpha   90.00
_cell.angle_beta   90.00
_cell.angle_gamma   90.00
#
_symmetry.space_group_name_H-M   'P 1'
#
loop_
_entity.id
_entity.type
_entity.pdbx_description
1 polymer ?
#
loop_
_entity_poly.entity_id
_entity_poly.type
_entity_poly.pdbx_seq_one_letter_code
_entity_poly.pdbx_strand_id
1 'polypeptide(L)'
;MALFGFEKDTLLDLTVNIIPLGILFFFIVAFAVFPAFGTDPVFSGLQFALIISMFLLLAVLTYYAGKAVENAEKENDELGHEG
;
A
#
# COMPACT_ATOMS: atom_id res chain seq x y z
N MET A 1 -24.34 3.29 1.71
CA MET A 1 -24.38 3.94 0.38
C MET A 1 -23.16 3.43 -0.37
N ALA A 2 -23.34 2.44 -1.24
CA ALA A 2 -22.27 1.83 -2.01
C ALA A 2 -21.80 2.81 -3.09
N LEU A 3 -20.49 3.03 -3.19
CA LEU A 3 -19.88 3.82 -4.26
C LEU A 3 -19.06 2.82 -5.08
N PHE A 4 -19.43 2.60 -6.35
CA PHE A 4 -18.75 1.68 -7.27
C PHE A 4 -18.77 0.17 -6.90
N GLY A 5 -19.81 -0.33 -6.23
CA GLY A 5 -19.92 -1.76 -5.88
C GLY A 5 -19.15 -2.17 -4.62
N PHE A 6 -18.16 -1.37 -4.20
CA PHE A 6 -17.44 -1.58 -2.95
C PHE A 6 -18.10 -0.89 -1.75
N GLU A 7 -17.97 -1.51 -0.58
CA GLU A 7 -18.27 -0.87 0.69
C GLU A 7 -17.30 0.30 0.93
N LYS A 8 -17.84 1.42 1.44
CA LYS A 8 -17.06 2.65 1.68
C LYS A 8 -15.86 2.42 2.60
N ASP A 9 -15.99 1.46 3.52
CA ASP A 9 -14.95 1.12 4.49
C ASP A 9 -13.81 0.33 3.82
N THR A 10 -14.14 -0.52 2.86
CA THR A 10 -13.16 -1.23 2.01
C THR A 10 -12.32 -0.28 1.14
N LEU A 11 -12.98 0.71 0.51
CA LEU A 11 -12.27 1.74 -0.26
C LEU A 11 -11.39 2.61 0.66
N LEU A 12 -11.84 2.85 1.90
CA LEU A 12 -11.08 3.59 2.90
C LEU A 12 -9.82 2.82 3.30
N ASP A 13 -9.90 1.52 3.56
CA ASP A 13 -8.75 0.69 3.95
C ASP A 13 -7.69 0.58 2.85
N LEU A 14 -8.11 0.41 1.59
CA LEU A 14 -7.17 0.34 0.48
C LEU A 14 -6.52 1.70 0.21
N THR A 15 -7.29 2.79 0.32
CA THR A 15 -6.77 4.15 0.15
C THR A 15 -5.80 4.54 1.28
N VAL A 16 -6.11 4.20 2.54
CA VAL A 16 -5.26 4.46 3.71
C VAL A 16 -3.90 3.78 3.60
N ASN A 17 -3.79 2.69 2.83
CA ASN A 17 -2.51 2.02 2.56
C ASN A 17 -1.80 2.51 1.29
N ILE A 18 -2.54 2.82 0.22
CA ILE A 18 -1.96 3.32 -1.05
C ILE A 18 -1.33 4.70 -0.90
N ILE A 19 -1.95 5.60 -0.12
CA ILE A 19 -1.41 6.96 0.08
C ILE A 19 -0.01 6.92 0.73
N PRO A 20 0.21 6.22 1.87
CA PRO A 20 1.54 6.08 2.44
C PRO A 20 2.54 5.39 1.51
N LEU A 21 2.12 4.39 0.71
CA LEU A 21 2.99 3.79 -0.30
C LEU A 21 3.49 4.82 -1.33
N GLY A 22 2.59 5.68 -1.81
CA GLY A 22 2.95 6.77 -2.73
C GLY A 22 3.95 7.75 -2.11
N ILE A 23 3.75 8.11 -0.84
CA ILE A 23 4.66 9.00 -0.09
C ILE A 23 6.04 8.36 0.06
N LEU A 24 6.10 7.08 0.45
CA LEU A 24 7.37 6.35 0.61
C LEU A 24 8.11 6.22 -0.72
N PHE A 25 7.41 5.88 -1.80
CA PHE A 25 7.99 5.83 -3.14
C PHE A 25 8.54 7.19 -3.57
N PHE A 26 7.78 8.26 -3.34
CA PHE A 26 8.23 9.62 -3.61
C PHE A 26 9.54 9.93 -2.90
N PHE A 27 9.66 9.62 -1.60
CA PHE A 27 10.89 9.91 -0.85
C PHE A 27 12.07 9.02 -1.26
N ILE A 28 11.83 7.75 -1.62
CA ILE A 28 12.88 6.88 -2.18
C ILE A 28 13.47 7.54 -3.44
N VAL A 29 12.62 7.98 -4.36
CA VAL A 29 13.06 8.64 -5.60
C VAL A 29 13.71 10.00 -5.30
N ALA A 30 13.09 10.81 -4.45
CA ALA A 30 13.60 12.13 -4.10
C ALA A 30 15.00 12.06 -3.50
N PHE A 31 15.26 11.13 -2.58
CA PHE A 31 16.57 10.97 -1.97
C PHE A 31 17.59 10.28 -2.89
N ALA A 32 17.14 9.45 -3.83
CA ALA A 32 18.03 8.89 -4.85
C ALA A 32 18.53 9.96 -5.82
N VAL A 33 17.70 10.96 -6.15
CA VAL A 33 18.05 12.06 -7.05
C VAL A 33 18.75 13.20 -6.30
N PHE A 34 18.30 13.52 -5.08
CA PHE A 34 18.80 14.62 -4.27
C PHE A 34 19.16 14.13 -2.85
N PRO A 35 20.44 13.81 -2.59
CA PRO A 35 20.90 13.31 -1.29
C PRO A 35 20.96 14.45 -0.25
N ALA A 36 19.79 14.81 0.29
CA ALA A 36 19.60 15.95 1.18
C ALA A 36 20.33 15.81 2.54
N PHE A 37 20.62 14.58 2.96
CA PHE A 37 21.19 14.27 4.28
C PHE A 37 22.63 13.73 4.22
N GLY A 38 23.32 13.96 3.09
CA GLY A 38 24.69 13.52 2.85
C GLY A 38 24.79 12.25 2.02
N THR A 39 26.04 11.82 1.78
CA THR A 39 26.37 10.68 0.90
C THR A 39 27.24 9.64 1.60
N ASP A 40 27.33 9.70 2.93
CA ASP A 40 28.05 8.67 3.68
C ASP A 40 27.35 7.31 3.45
N PRO A 41 28.09 6.26 3.04
CA PRO A 41 27.49 4.98 2.66
C PRO A 41 26.74 4.29 3.79
N VAL A 42 27.19 4.46 5.04
CA VAL A 42 26.58 3.82 6.21
C VAL A 42 25.26 4.51 6.54
N PHE A 43 25.27 5.85 6.64
CA PHE A 43 24.06 6.61 6.95
C PHE A 43 23.03 6.55 5.82
N SER A 44 23.46 6.70 4.57
CA SER A 44 22.57 6.60 3.40
C SER A 44 22.02 5.18 3.25
N GLY A 45 22.84 4.16 3.48
CA GLY A 45 22.42 2.76 3.46
C GLY A 45 21.34 2.47 4.51
N LEU A 46 21.53 2.96 5.75
CA LEU A 46 20.53 2.86 6.81
C LEU A 46 19.23 3.60 6.46
N GLN A 47 19.33 4.83 5.95
CA GLN A 47 18.16 5.60 5.51
C GLN A 47 17.35 4.83 4.45
N PHE A 48 18.00 4.35 3.39
CA PHE A 48 17.33 3.60 2.34
C PHE A 48 16.78 2.26 2.84
N ALA A 49 17.52 1.53 3.69
CA ALA A 49 17.04 0.29 4.27
C ALA A 49 15.74 0.48 5.08
N LEU A 50 15.67 1.55 5.88
CA LEU A 50 14.47 1.87 6.66
C LEU A 50 13.28 2.21 5.76
N ILE A 51 13.42 3.13 4.82
CA ILE A 51 12.30 3.53 3.95
C ILE A 51 11.88 2.43 2.98
N ILE A 52 12.83 1.65 2.43
CA ILE A 52 12.52 0.54 1.51
C ILE A 52 11.87 -0.60 2.28
N SER A 53 12.35 -0.96 3.47
CA SER A 53 11.70 -2.00 4.28
C SER A 53 10.26 -1.64 4.63
N MET A 54 10.01 -0.39 5.04
CA MET A 54 8.65 0.11 5.28
C MET A 54 7.79 0.05 4.01
N PHE A 55 8.32 0.47 2.87
CA PHE A 55 7.62 0.41 1.59
C PHE A 55 7.23 -1.02 1.23
N LEU A 56 8.18 -1.96 1.31
CA LEU A 56 7.95 -3.37 0.97
C LEU A 56 6.96 -4.03 1.92
N LEU A 57 7.12 -3.85 3.23
CA LEU A 57 6.21 -4.41 4.23
C LEU A 57 4.79 -3.87 4.03
N LEU A 58 4.65 -2.57 3.83
CA LEU A 58 3.34 -1.97 3.58
C LEU A 58 2.75 -2.44 2.24
N ALA A 59 3.56 -2.59 1.19
CA ALA A 59 3.10 -3.11 -0.11
C ALA A 59 2.56 -4.54 0.03
N VAL A 60 3.25 -5.37 0.80
CA VAL A 60 2.81 -6.73 1.13
C VAL A 60 1.48 -6.71 1.87
N LEU A 61 1.34 -5.89 2.93
CA LEU A 61 0.08 -5.76 3.67
C LEU A 61 -1.05 -5.25 2.78
N THR A 62 -0.79 -4.26 1.94
CA THR A 62 -1.76 -3.69 1.00
C THR A 62 -2.26 -4.73 0.01
N TYR A 63 -1.35 -5.55 -0.52
CA TYR A 63 -1.69 -6.62 -1.45
C TYR A 63 -2.58 -7.68 -0.78
N TYR A 64 -2.24 -8.12 0.44
CA TYR A 64 -3.05 -9.08 1.16
C TYR A 64 -4.41 -8.53 1.57
N ALA A 65 -4.48 -7.25 1.97
CA ALA A 65 -5.75 -6.59 2.26
C ALA A 65 -6.65 -6.55 1.01
N GLY A 66 -6.11 -6.13 -0.14
CA GLY A 66 -6.87 -6.11 -1.41
C GLY A 66 -7.34 -7.50 -1.84
N LYS A 67 -6.50 -8.52 -1.68
CA LYS A 67 -6.86 -9.91 -2.03
C LYS A 67 -7.92 -10.49 -1.09
N ALA A 68 -7.85 -10.18 0.20
CA ALA A 68 -8.86 -10.62 1.17
C ALA A 68 -10.24 -10.04 0.85
N VAL A 69 -10.27 -8.77 0.44
CA VAL A 69 -11.47 -8.08 -0.03
C VAL A 69 -12.05 -8.73 -1.29
N GLU A 70 -11.23 -8.93 -2.33
CA GLU A 70 -11.69 -9.52 -3.60
C GLU A 70 -12.33 -10.91 -3.39
N ASN A 71 -11.78 -11.71 -2.47
CA ASN A 71 -12.34 -13.01 -2.13
C ASN A 71 -13.70 -12.89 -1.41
N ALA A 72 -13.85 -11.93 -0.50
CA ALA A 72 -15.10 -11.73 0.24
C ALA A 72 -16.25 -11.26 -0.69
N GLU A 73 -15.94 -10.43 -1.69
CA GLU A 73 -16.94 -10.01 -2.69
C GLU A 73 -17.40 -11.17 -3.56
N LYS A 74 -16.48 -12.06 -3.99
CA LYS A 74 -16.82 -13.25 -4.79
C LYS A 74 -17.73 -14.22 -4.06
N GLU A 75 -17.47 -14.48 -2.78
CA GLU A 75 -18.31 -15.38 -1.96
C GLU A 75 -19.75 -14.84 -1.82
N ASN A 76 -19.91 -13.51 -1.72
CA ASN A 76 -21.22 -12.87 -1.61
C ASN A 76 -22.02 -12.91 -2.94
N ASP A 77 -21.33 -12.79 -4.08
CA ASP A 77 -21.96 -12.92 -5.41
C ASP A 77 -22.42 -14.37 -5.68
N GLU A 78 -21.62 -15.38 -5.31
CA GLU A 78 -21.98 -16.79 -5.48
C GLU A 78 -23.21 -17.18 -4.64
N LEU A 79 -23.32 -16.68 -3.40
CA LEU A 79 -24.47 -16.91 -2.52
C LEU A 79 -25.74 -16.17 -2.99
N GLY A 80 -25.61 -15.09 -3.76
CA GLY A 80 -26.73 -14.32 -4.31
C GLY A 80 -27.37 -14.94 -5.56
N HIS A 81 -26.69 -15.88 -6.23
CA HIS A 81 -27.15 -16.52 -7.46
C HIS A 81 -27.92 -17.84 -7.25
N GLU A 82 -28.09 -18.29 -6.00
CA GLU A 82 -28.86 -19.50 -5.64
C GLU A 82 -30.30 -19.22 -5.13
N GLY A 83 -30.80 -18.00 -5.28
CA GLY A 83 -32.19 -17.59 -4.95
C GLY A 83 -33.04 -17.25 -6.17
#